data_AF-B5TYQ6-F1
#
_entry.id   AF-B5TYQ6-F1
#
_cell.length_a   1.000
_cell.length_b   1.000
_cell.length_c   1.000
_cell.angle_alpha   90.00
_cell.angle_beta   90.00
_cell.angle_gamma   90.00
#
_symmetry.space_group_name_H-M   'P 1'
#
loop_
_entity.id
_entity.type
_entity.pdbx_description
1 polymer ?
#
loop_
_entity_poly.entity_id
_entity_poly.type
_entity_poly.pdbx_seq_one_letter_code
_entity_poly.pdbx_strand_id
1 'polypeptide(L)'
;IGPQHFTEFLQPVIKKNFGKWVYHEIIEPGVLLHVAESGDEVYTVRCGTARLMSITLIREICDIADKFCGGYLRFTTRNNLEFMVETREEALELKKFLNDQKFDGGSYKFPVGGTGAGVSNIVHTQGWVHCHTPATDASGTVKVTMDAVFDQFTDMKLPAPVRIAMACCLNMCGAVHCSDIAILGIHRKPPMIDHEYLDNLCEIPLAVASCPTGAIRPSKAEIDGKQVKTVAIKEERCMFCGNCYT
;
A
#
# COMPACT_ATOMS: atom_id res chain seq x y z
N ILE A 1 13.20 15.54 16.68
CA ILE A 1 13.65 16.34 15.52
C ILE A 1 12.87 16.08 14.23
N GLY A 2 12.26 14.90 14.02
CA GLY A 2 11.63 14.54 12.74
C GLY A 2 12.38 13.39 12.08
N PRO A 3 12.17 13.12 10.78
CA PRO A 3 12.92 12.08 10.06
C PRO A 3 14.39 12.46 9.89
N GLN A 4 15.26 11.45 9.69
CA GLN A 4 16.61 11.69 9.19
C GLN A 4 16.55 12.29 7.80
N HIS A 5 17.55 13.11 7.46
CA HIS A 5 17.55 13.78 6.16
C HIS A 5 17.94 12.78 5.07
N PHE A 6 17.17 12.69 3.99
CA PHE A 6 17.36 11.68 2.94
C PHE A 6 18.75 11.69 2.29
N THR A 7 19.47 12.83 2.35
CA THR A 7 20.85 12.96 1.83
C THR A 7 21.88 12.10 2.53
N GLU A 8 21.57 11.59 3.72
CA GLU A 8 22.38 10.60 4.44
C GLU A 8 22.38 9.23 3.74
N PHE A 9 21.34 8.95 2.95
CA PHE A 9 21.09 7.63 2.34
C PHE A 9 21.14 7.65 0.81
N LEU A 10 21.56 8.76 0.20
CA LEU A 10 21.73 8.82 -1.25
C LEU A 10 22.99 8.06 -1.67
N GLN A 11 22.84 7.15 -2.62
CA GLN A 11 23.96 6.53 -3.32
C GLN A 11 24.86 7.62 -3.93
N PRO A 12 26.19 7.42 -3.99
CA PRO A 12 27.13 8.45 -4.46
C PRO A 12 26.76 9.08 -5.81
N VAL A 13 26.39 8.28 -6.81
CA VAL A 13 25.97 8.78 -8.13
C VAL A 13 24.72 9.66 -8.06
N ILE A 14 23.75 9.30 -7.21
CA ILE A 14 22.53 10.09 -7.00
C ILE A 14 22.84 11.40 -6.29
N LYS A 15 23.70 11.35 -5.26
CA LYS A 15 24.10 12.54 -4.49
C LYS A 15 24.88 13.54 -5.35
N LYS A 16 25.80 13.04 -6.18
CA LYS A 16 26.62 13.84 -7.11
C LYS A 16 25.76 14.56 -8.16
N ASN A 17 24.74 13.87 -8.68
CA ASN A 17 23.90 14.36 -9.78
C ASN A 17 22.52 14.86 -9.36
N PHE A 18 22.31 15.11 -8.06
CA PHE A 18 21.03 15.54 -7.53
C PHE A 18 20.59 16.86 -8.18
N GLY A 19 19.43 16.83 -8.86
CA GLY A 19 18.88 17.99 -9.58
C GLY A 19 19.51 18.26 -10.96
N LYS A 20 20.35 17.35 -11.48
CA LYS A 20 21.08 17.50 -12.75
C LYS A 20 20.81 16.34 -13.72
N TRP A 21 19.58 15.86 -13.76
CA TRP A 21 19.16 14.75 -14.62
C TRP A 21 18.62 15.29 -15.95
N VAL A 22 19.03 14.68 -17.06
CA VAL A 22 18.65 15.11 -18.42
C VAL A 22 17.47 14.32 -18.94
N TYR A 23 17.55 12.99 -18.90
CA TYR A 23 16.51 12.12 -19.41
C TYR A 23 16.50 10.78 -18.68
N HIS A 24 15.45 10.00 -18.94
CA HIS A 24 15.35 8.61 -18.50
C HIS A 24 14.83 7.73 -19.63
N GLU A 25 15.13 6.44 -19.56
CA GLU A 25 14.65 5.41 -20.48
C GLU A 25 14.22 4.17 -19.69
N ILE A 26 13.25 3.43 -20.21
CA ILE A 26 12.94 2.08 -19.72
C ILE A 26 13.64 1.09 -20.65
N ILE A 27 14.69 0.44 -20.15
CA ILE A 27 15.51 -0.48 -20.93
C ILE A 27 14.74 -1.78 -21.22
N GLU A 28 14.02 -2.28 -20.23
CA GLU A 28 13.14 -3.44 -20.30
C GLU A 28 12.23 -3.48 -19.05
N PRO A 29 11.21 -4.37 -18.96
CA PRO A 29 10.36 -4.43 -17.78
C PRO A 29 11.17 -4.57 -16.48
N GLY A 30 10.99 -3.59 -15.59
CA GLY A 30 11.65 -3.49 -14.29
C GLY A 30 13.03 -2.82 -14.30
N VAL A 31 13.57 -2.40 -15.44
CA VAL A 31 14.91 -1.75 -15.53
C VAL A 31 14.81 -0.37 -16.15
N LEU A 32 15.27 0.64 -15.42
CA LEU A 32 15.28 2.04 -15.80
C LEU A 32 16.71 2.54 -15.95
N LEU A 33 16.94 3.49 -16.84
CA LEU A 33 18.17 4.28 -16.94
C LEU A 33 17.84 5.75 -16.68
N HIS A 34 18.67 6.45 -15.90
CA HIS A 34 18.70 7.91 -15.85
C HIS A 34 20.09 8.40 -16.22
N VAL A 35 20.16 9.47 -17.02
CA VAL A 35 21.42 10.07 -17.46
C VAL A 35 21.51 11.51 -16.98
N ALA A 36 22.63 11.85 -16.34
CA ALA A 36 22.89 13.18 -15.81
C ALA A 36 23.52 14.11 -16.85
N GLU A 37 23.54 15.42 -16.57
CA GLU A 37 24.22 16.43 -17.40
C GLU A 37 25.72 16.15 -17.55
N SER A 38 26.32 15.49 -16.56
CA SER A 38 27.71 15.05 -16.56
C SER A 38 27.99 13.87 -17.51
N GLY A 39 26.94 13.20 -17.99
CA GLY A 39 27.03 11.90 -18.66
C GLY A 39 27.06 10.70 -17.71
N ASP A 40 27.02 10.91 -16.39
CA ASP A 40 26.89 9.80 -15.44
C ASP A 40 25.54 9.09 -15.63
N GLU A 41 25.57 7.76 -15.57
CA GLU A 41 24.40 6.91 -15.67
C GLU A 41 24.05 6.27 -14.33
N VAL A 42 22.77 6.03 -14.09
CA VAL A 42 22.30 5.15 -13.01
C VAL A 42 21.18 4.26 -13.52
N TYR A 43 21.34 2.97 -13.28
CA TYR A 43 20.37 1.95 -13.64
C TYR A 43 19.57 1.55 -12.40
N THR A 44 18.25 1.62 -12.47
CA THR A 44 17.36 1.22 -11.37
C THR A 44 16.65 -0.09 -11.72
N VAL A 45 16.82 -1.11 -10.89
CA VAL A 45 16.09 -2.38 -10.97
C VAL A 45 14.96 -2.37 -9.95
N ARG A 46 13.71 -2.35 -10.43
CA ARG A 46 12.50 -2.35 -9.60
C ARG A 46 11.95 -3.75 -9.43
N CYS A 47 11.68 -4.15 -8.19
CA CYS A 47 11.02 -5.41 -7.87
C CYS A 47 9.80 -5.23 -6.96
N GLY A 48 8.85 -6.17 -7.11
CA GLY A 48 7.61 -6.21 -6.34
C GLY A 48 7.88 -6.62 -4.88
N THR A 49 7.08 -6.07 -3.96
CA THR A 49 7.07 -6.52 -2.56
C THR A 49 5.63 -6.71 -2.08
N ALA A 50 5.47 -7.50 -1.01
CA ALA A 50 4.18 -7.72 -0.37
C ALA A 50 3.72 -6.55 0.54
N ARG A 51 4.54 -5.48 0.69
CA ARG A 51 4.40 -4.39 1.69
C ARG A 51 4.45 -4.87 3.15
N LEU A 52 3.56 -5.78 3.56
CA LEU A 52 3.66 -6.49 4.82
C LEU A 52 4.82 -7.50 4.71
N MET A 53 5.86 -7.30 5.51
CA MET A 53 7.09 -8.12 5.44
C MET A 53 7.70 -8.34 6.81
N SER A 54 8.34 -9.50 6.97
CA SER A 54 9.14 -9.85 8.13
C SER A 54 10.48 -9.11 8.15
N ILE A 55 11.07 -8.94 9.33
CA ILE A 55 12.44 -8.43 9.48
C ILE A 55 13.50 -9.29 8.77
N THR A 56 13.26 -10.59 8.61
CA THR A 56 14.20 -11.48 7.92
C THR A 56 14.26 -11.17 6.43
N LEU A 57 13.11 -10.94 5.79
CA LEU A 57 13.06 -10.47 4.41
C LEU A 57 13.71 -9.08 4.25
N ILE A 58 13.54 -8.17 5.22
CA ILE A 58 14.22 -6.87 5.21
C ILE A 58 15.74 -7.04 5.27
N ARG A 59 16.25 -7.95 6.11
CA ARG A 59 17.69 -8.25 6.17
C ARG A 59 18.20 -8.83 4.86
N GLU A 60 17.45 -9.74 4.25
CA GLU A 60 17.79 -10.29 2.92
C GLU A 60 17.82 -9.19 1.85
N ILE A 61 16.91 -8.20 1.91
CA ILE A 61 16.95 -7.01 1.05
C ILE A 61 18.25 -6.21 1.26
N CYS A 62 18.67 -6.02 2.52
CA CYS A 62 19.93 -5.36 2.84
C CYS A 62 21.15 -6.14 2.33
N ASP A 63 21.18 -7.47 2.50
CA ASP A 63 22.28 -8.32 2.02
C ASP A 63 22.44 -8.20 0.49
N ILE A 64 21.33 -8.07 -0.24
CA ILE A 64 21.34 -7.82 -1.69
C ILE A 64 21.89 -6.42 -2.00
N ALA A 65 21.46 -5.39 -1.27
CA ALA A 65 21.96 -4.03 -1.45
C ALA A 65 23.46 -3.92 -1.14
N ASP A 66 23.94 -4.59 -0.09
CA ASP A 66 25.36 -4.64 0.26
C ASP A 66 26.18 -5.33 -0.84
N LYS A 67 25.65 -6.42 -1.40
CA LYS A 67 26.31 -7.18 -2.46
C LYS A 67 26.38 -6.44 -3.80
N PHE A 68 25.31 -5.78 -4.23
CA PHE A 68 25.19 -5.24 -5.60
C PHE A 68 25.19 -3.72 -5.67
N CYS A 69 24.80 -3.02 -4.60
CA CYS A 69 24.46 -1.60 -4.65
C CYS A 69 25.21 -0.77 -3.60
N GLY A 70 26.27 -1.30 -3.00
CA GLY A 70 27.07 -0.61 -1.97
C GLY A 70 26.27 -0.26 -0.71
N GLY A 71 25.25 -1.06 -0.38
CA GLY A 71 24.38 -0.87 0.79
C GLY A 71 23.24 0.14 0.56
N TYR A 72 23.04 0.60 -0.67
CA TYR A 72 21.98 1.56 -1.01
C TYR A 72 20.77 0.88 -1.66
N LEU A 73 19.57 1.29 -1.25
CA LEU A 73 18.29 0.89 -1.81
C LEU A 73 17.24 1.95 -1.53
N ARG A 74 16.10 1.88 -2.21
CA ARG A 74 14.93 2.71 -1.85
C ARG A 74 13.61 1.98 -2.05
N PHE A 75 12.58 2.47 -1.38
CA PHE A 75 11.20 2.08 -1.65
C PHE A 75 10.48 3.14 -2.47
N THR A 76 9.60 2.67 -3.35
CA THR A 76 8.72 3.52 -4.16
C THR A 76 7.44 3.90 -3.39
N THR A 77 6.72 4.88 -3.91
CA THR A 77 5.40 5.30 -3.38
C THR A 77 4.31 4.22 -3.50
N ARG A 78 4.58 3.13 -4.24
CA ARG A 78 3.68 1.97 -4.36
C ARG A 78 4.22 0.73 -3.66
N ASN A 79 5.17 0.92 -2.73
CA ASN A 79 5.78 -0.12 -1.91
C ASN A 79 6.59 -1.17 -2.71
N ASN A 80 6.91 -0.92 -3.98
CA ASN A 80 7.97 -1.66 -4.66
C ASN A 80 9.33 -1.25 -4.11
N LEU A 81 10.30 -2.14 -4.27
CA LEU A 81 11.69 -1.96 -3.90
C LEU A 81 12.52 -1.64 -5.15
N GLU A 82 13.50 -0.77 -5.00
CA GLU A 82 14.41 -0.38 -6.07
C GLU A 82 15.86 -0.47 -5.60
N PHE A 83 16.65 -1.15 -6.41
CA PHE A 83 18.10 -1.24 -6.31
C PHE A 83 18.72 -0.44 -7.45
N MET A 84 19.89 0.15 -7.22
CA MET A 84 20.53 1.07 -8.17
C MET A 84 22.00 0.71 -8.36
N VAL A 85 22.43 0.62 -9.61
CA VAL A 85 23.78 0.26 -10.04
C VAL A 85 24.24 1.20 -11.16
N GLU A 86 25.52 1.19 -11.49
CA GLU A 86 26.12 2.21 -12.37
C GLU A 86 26.27 1.73 -13.83
N THR A 87 26.13 0.43 -14.09
CA THR A 87 26.21 -0.15 -15.44
C THR A 87 25.00 -0.97 -15.84
N ARG A 88 24.78 -1.10 -17.15
CA ARG A 88 23.70 -1.93 -17.71
C ARG A 88 23.90 -3.40 -17.39
N GLU A 89 25.14 -3.89 -17.49
CA GLU A 89 25.50 -5.28 -17.25
C GLU A 89 25.16 -5.68 -15.81
N GLU A 90 25.52 -4.86 -14.83
CA GLU A 90 25.16 -5.08 -13.41
C GLU A 90 23.65 -5.08 -13.20
N ALA A 91 22.91 -4.21 -13.89
CA ALA A 91 21.45 -4.14 -13.75
C ALA A 91 20.77 -5.41 -14.30
N LEU A 92 21.26 -5.94 -15.42
CA LEU A 92 20.76 -7.19 -16.01
C LEU A 92 21.13 -8.41 -15.16
N GLU A 93 22.34 -8.44 -14.60
CA GLU A 93 22.76 -9.47 -13.65
C GLU A 93 21.90 -9.46 -12.39
N LEU A 94 21.70 -8.27 -11.80
CA LEU A 94 20.86 -8.08 -10.62
C LEU A 94 19.41 -8.49 -10.91
N LYS A 95 18.84 -8.09 -12.05
CA LYS A 95 17.50 -8.51 -12.46
C LYS A 95 17.37 -10.03 -12.49
N LYS A 96 18.34 -10.72 -13.10
CA LYS A 96 18.35 -12.19 -13.15
C LYS A 96 18.41 -12.78 -11.75
N PHE A 97 19.36 -12.31 -10.93
CA PHE A 97 19.53 -12.75 -9.55
C PHE A 97 18.24 -12.61 -8.74
N LEU A 98 17.54 -11.46 -8.84
CA LEU A 98 16.29 -11.19 -8.12
C LEU A 98 15.14 -12.12 -8.56
N ASN A 99 15.01 -12.37 -9.87
CA ASN A 99 13.97 -13.25 -10.41
C ASN A 99 14.18 -14.73 -10.06
N ASP A 100 15.41 -15.14 -9.75
CA ASP A 100 15.72 -16.49 -9.29
C ASP A 100 15.35 -16.71 -7.80
N GLN A 101 15.08 -15.64 -7.03
CA GLN A 101 14.75 -15.75 -5.61
C GLN A 101 13.29 -16.15 -5.37
N LYS A 102 13.11 -17.29 -4.68
CA LYS A 102 11.80 -17.86 -4.35
C LYS A 102 11.64 -18.13 -2.86
N PHE A 103 10.42 -17.99 -2.36
CA PHE A 103 10.03 -18.61 -1.08
C PHE A 103 9.82 -20.12 -1.29
N ASP A 104 9.85 -20.89 -0.20
CA ASP A 104 9.62 -22.35 -0.23
C ASP A 104 8.28 -22.73 -0.89
N GLY A 105 7.26 -21.86 -0.80
CA GLY A 105 5.97 -22.04 -1.46
C GLY A 105 5.94 -21.68 -2.96
N GLY A 106 7.07 -21.37 -3.57
CA GLY A 106 7.22 -21.12 -5.01
C GLY A 106 6.94 -19.67 -5.48
N SER A 107 6.41 -18.80 -4.61
CA SER A 107 6.25 -17.38 -4.91
C SER A 107 7.60 -16.68 -5.04
N TYR A 108 7.69 -15.72 -5.97
CA TYR A 108 8.88 -14.88 -6.11
C TYR A 108 9.07 -14.01 -4.87
N LYS A 109 10.30 -13.91 -4.36
CA LYS A 109 10.65 -12.95 -3.31
C LYS A 109 10.73 -11.53 -3.87
N PHE A 110 11.38 -11.39 -5.04
CA PHE A 110 11.69 -10.10 -5.65
C PHE A 110 11.39 -10.11 -7.16
N PRO A 111 10.13 -10.34 -7.59
CA PRO A 111 9.81 -10.35 -9.01
C PRO A 111 10.10 -8.98 -9.63
N VAL A 112 10.89 -8.93 -10.71
CA VAL A 112 11.30 -7.69 -11.36
C VAL A 112 10.24 -7.23 -12.35
N GLY A 113 9.86 -5.95 -12.29
CA GLY A 113 8.79 -5.40 -13.14
C GLY A 113 8.21 -4.07 -12.62
N GLY A 114 6.97 -3.79 -13.02
CA GLY A 114 6.20 -2.64 -12.53
C GLY A 114 6.68 -1.29 -13.07
N THR A 115 7.30 -1.26 -14.24
CA THR A 115 7.67 -0.06 -15.02
C THR A 115 6.74 0.10 -16.22
N GLY A 116 6.70 1.28 -16.83
CA GLY A 116 5.95 1.53 -18.07
C GLY A 116 4.45 1.24 -17.97
N ALA A 117 3.86 0.82 -19.10
CA ALA A 117 2.43 0.56 -19.22
C ALA A 117 2.06 -0.88 -18.79
N GLY A 118 2.11 -1.11 -17.48
CA GLY A 118 1.72 -2.35 -16.83
C GLY A 118 0.95 -2.09 -15.53
N VAL A 119 0.81 -3.12 -14.69
CA VAL A 119 0.23 -3.02 -13.33
C VAL A 119 1.35 -3.04 -12.31
N SER A 120 1.58 -1.93 -11.62
CA SER A 120 2.70 -1.80 -10.66
C SER A 120 2.20 -1.79 -9.21
N ASN A 121 2.11 -2.98 -8.61
CA ASN A 121 1.69 -3.22 -7.22
C ASN A 121 0.29 -2.64 -6.89
N ILE A 122 -0.24 -2.98 -5.72
CA ILE A 122 -1.54 -2.51 -5.23
C ILE A 122 -1.31 -1.76 -3.92
N VAL A 123 -1.61 -0.46 -3.91
CA VAL A 123 -1.65 0.32 -2.66
C VAL A 123 -2.79 -0.21 -1.83
N HIS A 124 -2.51 -0.65 -0.60
CA HIS A 124 -3.49 -1.31 0.24
C HIS A 124 -3.34 -1.01 1.73
N THR A 125 -4.35 -1.44 2.47
CA THR A 125 -4.57 -1.10 3.88
C THR A 125 -4.19 -2.23 4.83
N GLN A 126 -4.66 -2.16 6.07
CA GLN A 126 -4.37 -3.17 7.09
C GLN A 126 -5.25 -4.42 6.96
N GLY A 127 -6.54 -4.27 6.60
CA GLY A 127 -7.46 -5.42 6.60
C GLY A 127 -7.58 -6.08 7.98
N TRP A 128 -7.76 -7.40 7.98
CA TRP A 128 -7.92 -8.20 9.20
C TRP A 128 -6.61 -8.38 9.98
N VAL A 129 -5.47 -8.00 9.39
CA VAL A 129 -4.16 -8.10 10.05
C VAL A 129 -4.07 -7.18 11.26
N HIS A 130 -4.75 -6.03 11.25
CA HIS A 130 -4.56 -5.03 12.32
C HIS A 130 -5.72 -4.06 12.56
N CYS A 131 -6.62 -3.85 11.61
CA CYS A 131 -7.69 -2.85 11.78
C CYS A 131 -8.90 -3.45 12.50
N HIS A 132 -9.62 -2.63 13.27
CA HIS A 132 -10.87 -3.01 13.94
C HIS A 132 -12.14 -2.61 13.15
N THR A 133 -12.03 -1.73 12.14
CA THR A 133 -13.14 -1.36 11.24
C THR A 133 -13.15 -2.01 9.84
N PRO A 134 -12.42 -3.12 9.53
CA PRO A 134 -12.39 -3.66 8.18
C PRO A 134 -13.71 -4.38 7.85
N ALA A 135 -14.23 -4.13 6.65
CA ALA A 135 -15.29 -4.94 6.04
C ALA A 135 -14.76 -6.12 5.23
N THR A 136 -13.45 -6.17 4.97
CA THR A 136 -12.75 -7.24 4.25
C THR A 136 -11.25 -7.22 4.53
N ASP A 137 -10.52 -8.27 4.14
CA ASP A 137 -9.06 -8.32 4.26
C ASP A 137 -8.33 -7.56 3.15
N ALA A 138 -7.15 -7.02 3.47
CA ALA A 138 -6.30 -6.31 2.52
C ALA A 138 -5.22 -7.20 1.90
N SER A 139 -4.36 -7.83 2.71
CA SER A 139 -3.22 -8.59 2.19
C SER A 139 -3.65 -9.78 1.33
N GLY A 140 -4.69 -10.51 1.73
CA GLY A 140 -5.25 -11.62 0.97
C GLY A 140 -5.87 -11.20 -0.36
N THR A 141 -6.67 -10.13 -0.37
CA THR A 141 -7.29 -9.63 -1.61
C THR A 141 -6.24 -9.12 -2.60
N VAL A 142 -5.21 -8.44 -2.11
CA VAL A 142 -4.08 -7.98 -2.91
C VAL A 142 -3.30 -9.15 -3.50
N LYS A 143 -2.99 -10.18 -2.71
CA LYS A 143 -2.29 -11.37 -3.17
C LYS A 143 -3.04 -12.05 -4.33
N VAL A 144 -4.33 -12.33 -4.13
CA VAL A 144 -5.16 -12.97 -5.18
C VAL A 144 -5.23 -12.10 -6.44
N THR A 145 -5.39 -10.78 -6.28
CA THR A 145 -5.47 -9.87 -7.43
C THR A 145 -4.15 -9.82 -8.19
N MET A 146 -3.01 -9.66 -7.50
CA MET A 146 -1.70 -9.61 -8.14
C MET A 146 -1.32 -10.92 -8.80
N ASP A 147 -1.73 -12.06 -8.27
CA ASP A 147 -1.52 -13.36 -8.93
C ASP A 147 -2.28 -13.44 -10.25
N ALA A 148 -3.51 -12.92 -10.31
CA ALA A 148 -4.33 -12.91 -11.52
C ALA A 148 -3.80 -11.95 -12.61
N VAL A 149 -3.07 -10.89 -12.24
CA VAL A 149 -2.52 -9.88 -13.17
C VAL A 149 -1.00 -9.87 -13.19
N PHE A 150 -0.34 -10.94 -12.75
CA PHE A 150 1.11 -10.98 -12.60
C PHE A 150 1.84 -10.78 -13.93
N ASP A 151 1.25 -11.26 -15.04
CA ASP A 151 1.77 -11.04 -16.39
C ASP A 151 1.80 -9.56 -16.79
N GLN A 152 0.89 -8.74 -16.25
CA GLN A 152 0.88 -7.29 -16.44
C GLN A 152 1.90 -6.56 -15.56
N PHE A 153 2.41 -7.21 -14.50
CA PHE A 153 3.47 -6.65 -13.67
C PHE A 153 4.83 -6.83 -14.34
N THR A 154 5.07 -7.98 -14.97
CA THR A 154 6.35 -8.33 -15.62
C THR A 154 6.47 -7.85 -17.07
N ASP A 155 5.49 -7.11 -17.58
CA ASP A 155 5.41 -6.66 -18.97
C ASP A 155 4.88 -5.20 -19.05
N MET A 156 4.91 -4.61 -20.24
CA MET A 156 4.52 -3.22 -20.52
C MET A 156 3.55 -3.12 -21.72
N LYS A 157 2.62 -4.06 -21.81
CA LYS A 157 1.70 -4.24 -22.96
C LYS A 157 0.35 -3.53 -22.86
N LEU A 158 0.09 -2.81 -21.76
CA LEU A 158 -1.17 -2.07 -21.59
C LEU A 158 -1.14 -0.75 -22.37
N PRO A 159 -2.29 -0.13 -22.69
CA PRO A 159 -2.33 1.18 -23.33
C PRO A 159 -1.72 2.31 -22.49
N ALA A 160 -1.77 2.17 -21.17
CA ALA A 160 -1.23 3.08 -20.17
C ALA A 160 -0.97 2.33 -18.86
N PRO A 161 -0.22 2.89 -17.90
CA PRO A 161 -0.08 2.30 -16.58
C PRO A 161 -1.43 2.18 -15.88
N VAL A 162 -1.76 1.00 -15.34
CA VAL A 162 -3.00 0.78 -14.59
C VAL A 162 -2.68 0.73 -13.10
N ARG A 163 -3.32 1.60 -12.33
CA ARG A 163 -3.21 1.69 -10.87
C ARG A 163 -4.40 0.98 -10.24
N ILE A 164 -4.09 -0.06 -9.49
CA ILE A 164 -5.06 -0.74 -8.64
C ILE A 164 -4.83 -0.30 -7.19
N ALA A 165 -5.90 -0.04 -6.44
CA ALA A 165 -5.81 0.20 -4.99
C ALA A 165 -6.90 -0.56 -4.24
N MET A 166 -6.63 -0.87 -2.97
CA MET A 166 -7.53 -1.63 -2.12
C MET A 166 -7.68 -0.97 -0.74
N ALA A 167 -8.91 -0.77 -0.28
CA ALA A 167 -9.22 -0.34 1.08
C ALA A 167 -10.20 -1.30 1.75
N CYS A 168 -9.88 -1.68 2.99
CA CYS A 168 -10.70 -2.61 3.77
C CYS A 168 -12.02 -2.02 4.25
N CYS A 169 -12.17 -0.70 4.27
CA CYS A 169 -13.41 0.01 4.58
C CYS A 169 -13.44 1.37 3.88
N LEU A 170 -14.55 2.09 4.01
CA LEU A 170 -14.78 3.36 3.32
C LEU A 170 -14.05 4.59 3.89
N ASN A 171 -13.26 4.41 4.95
CA ASN A 171 -12.23 5.41 5.27
C ASN A 171 -11.20 5.52 4.14
N MET A 172 -11.18 4.54 3.21
CA MET A 172 -10.46 4.58 1.93
C MET A 172 -8.98 4.94 2.09
N CYS A 173 -8.34 4.50 3.18
CA CYS A 173 -6.96 4.83 3.49
C CYS A 173 -6.04 4.43 2.32
N GLY A 174 -5.40 5.41 1.68
CA GLY A 174 -4.61 5.20 0.47
C GLY A 174 -5.28 5.83 -0.76
N ALA A 175 -5.36 5.07 -1.85
CA ALA A 175 -5.61 5.62 -3.19
C ALA A 175 -6.87 5.08 -3.89
N VAL A 176 -7.80 4.44 -3.16
CA VAL A 176 -9.02 3.84 -3.75
C VAL A 176 -9.86 4.88 -4.50
N HIS A 177 -9.94 6.12 -4.01
CA HIS A 177 -10.74 7.18 -4.61
C HIS A 177 -10.12 7.80 -5.88
N CYS A 178 -8.88 7.45 -6.23
CA CYS A 178 -8.12 8.06 -7.32
C CYS A 178 -7.28 7.05 -8.11
N SER A 179 -7.70 5.79 -8.12
CA SER A 179 -7.05 4.70 -8.89
C SER A 179 -7.92 4.29 -10.07
N ASP A 180 -7.30 3.78 -11.13
CA ASP A 180 -8.01 3.28 -12.32
C ASP A 180 -8.96 2.13 -11.97
N ILE A 181 -8.54 1.26 -11.05
CA ILE A 181 -9.36 0.19 -10.49
C ILE A 181 -9.27 0.22 -8.96
N ALA A 182 -10.42 0.13 -8.30
CA ALA A 182 -10.53 0.27 -6.86
C ALA A 182 -11.29 -0.93 -6.26
N ILE A 183 -10.71 -1.56 -5.24
CA ILE A 183 -11.34 -2.62 -4.45
C ILE A 183 -11.68 -2.03 -3.08
N LEU A 184 -12.96 -2.08 -2.71
CA LEU A 184 -13.45 -1.44 -1.50
C LEU A 184 -14.32 -2.40 -0.67
N GLY A 185 -13.93 -2.60 0.59
CA GLY A 185 -14.77 -3.26 1.58
C GLY A 185 -15.94 -2.37 2.00
N ILE A 186 -17.16 -2.92 1.95
CA ILE A 186 -18.39 -2.24 2.39
C ILE A 186 -19.21 -3.13 3.32
N HIS A 187 -19.89 -2.52 4.28
CA HIS A 187 -20.93 -3.19 5.06
C HIS A 187 -22.29 -3.08 4.35
N ARG A 188 -23.23 -3.96 4.72
CA ARG A 188 -24.60 -3.98 4.19
C ARG A 188 -25.67 -4.13 5.29
N LYS A 189 -25.30 -3.84 6.54
CA LYS A 189 -26.18 -3.93 7.71
C LYS A 189 -25.91 -2.74 8.63
N PRO A 190 -26.94 -2.18 9.30
CA PRO A 190 -26.77 -1.19 10.35
C PRO A 190 -25.88 -1.74 11.49
N PRO A 191 -25.21 -0.87 12.27
CA PRO A 191 -24.46 -1.31 13.43
C PRO A 191 -25.41 -1.85 14.52
N MET A 192 -24.92 -2.83 15.27
CA MET A 192 -25.58 -3.26 16.50
C MET A 192 -25.30 -2.23 17.60
N ILE A 193 -26.26 -2.03 18.50
CA ILE A 193 -26.13 -1.06 19.59
C ILE A 193 -25.96 -1.83 20.89
N ASP A 194 -24.81 -1.63 21.53
CA ASP A 194 -24.56 -2.13 22.87
C ASP A 194 -25.04 -1.10 23.90
N HIS A 195 -26.35 -1.15 24.21
CA HIS A 195 -26.98 -0.17 25.08
C HIS A 195 -26.41 -0.14 26.52
N GLU A 196 -25.82 -1.24 26.99
CA GLU A 196 -25.28 -1.37 28.36
C GLU A 196 -24.01 -0.52 28.53
N TYR A 197 -23.14 -0.51 27.53
CA TYR A 197 -21.83 0.14 27.63
C TYR A 197 -21.71 1.47 26.87
N LEU A 198 -22.67 1.82 26.01
CA LEU A 198 -22.54 2.97 25.11
C LEU A 198 -22.24 4.29 25.83
N ASP A 199 -22.99 4.66 26.87
CA ASP A 199 -22.76 5.94 27.58
C ASP A 199 -21.43 5.95 28.35
N ASN A 200 -20.91 4.76 28.70
CA ASN A 200 -19.65 4.63 29.43
C ASN A 200 -18.42 4.71 28.50
N LEU A 201 -18.57 4.26 27.24
CA LEU A 201 -17.46 4.15 26.29
C LEU A 201 -17.48 5.23 25.20
N CYS A 202 -18.63 5.86 24.95
CA CYS A 202 -18.83 6.75 23.82
C CYS A 202 -19.32 8.14 24.27
N GLU A 203 -18.72 9.16 23.68
CA GLU A 203 -19.31 10.49 23.70
C GLU A 203 -20.48 10.55 22.70
N ILE A 204 -21.71 10.38 23.18
CA ILE A 204 -22.93 10.35 22.34
C ILE A 204 -23.00 11.48 21.28
N PRO A 205 -22.65 12.75 21.58
CA PRO A 205 -22.64 13.81 20.57
C PRO A 205 -21.70 13.52 19.40
N LEU A 206 -20.54 12.91 19.63
CA LEU A 206 -19.61 12.51 18.57
C LEU A 206 -20.22 11.41 17.70
N ALA A 207 -20.84 10.39 18.30
CA ALA A 207 -21.52 9.33 17.55
C ALA A 207 -22.65 9.88 16.67
N VAL A 208 -23.43 10.84 17.17
CA VAL A 208 -24.48 11.52 16.39
C VAL A 208 -23.87 12.32 15.23
N ALA A 209 -22.87 13.15 15.50
CA ALA A 209 -22.21 14.01 14.51
C ALA A 209 -21.43 13.21 13.45
N SER A 210 -20.98 12.00 13.76
CA SER A 210 -20.28 11.12 12.83
C SER A 210 -21.14 10.65 11.66
N CYS A 211 -22.47 10.71 11.79
CA CYS A 211 -23.39 10.15 10.81
C CYS A 211 -23.68 11.14 9.66
N PRO A 212 -23.16 10.92 8.44
CA PRO A 212 -23.34 11.87 7.34
C PRO A 212 -24.77 11.91 6.81
N THR A 213 -25.58 10.87 7.09
CA THR A 213 -26.99 10.80 6.64
C THR A 213 -27.98 11.18 7.73
N GLY A 214 -27.52 11.57 8.93
CA GLY A 214 -28.40 11.94 10.06
C GLY A 214 -29.31 10.80 10.53
N ALA A 215 -28.84 9.55 10.45
CA ALA A 215 -29.59 8.36 10.87
C ALA A 215 -29.61 8.17 12.41
N ILE A 216 -28.64 8.75 13.11
CA ILE A 216 -28.40 8.57 14.55
C ILE A 216 -28.98 9.74 15.33
N ARG A 217 -29.67 9.46 16.44
CA ARG A 217 -30.16 10.47 17.39
C ARG A 217 -29.96 10.01 18.84
N PRO A 218 -29.77 10.92 19.82
CA PRO A 218 -29.80 10.56 21.22
C PRO A 218 -31.13 9.91 21.62
N SER A 219 -31.06 8.95 22.53
CA SER A 219 -32.23 8.24 23.05
C SER A 219 -31.97 7.76 24.48
N LYS A 220 -32.96 7.06 25.05
CA LYS A 220 -32.85 6.35 26.33
C LYS A 220 -33.31 4.92 26.14
N ALA A 221 -32.66 3.98 26.82
CA ALA A 221 -33.08 2.59 26.91
C ALA A 221 -33.26 2.20 28.39
N GLU A 222 -34.01 1.13 28.63
CA GLU A 222 -34.18 0.54 29.96
C GLU A 222 -33.43 -0.80 30.01
N ILE A 223 -32.49 -0.91 30.96
CA ILE A 223 -31.69 -2.11 31.19
C ILE A 223 -31.73 -2.39 32.70
N ASP A 224 -32.14 -3.60 33.09
CA ASP A 224 -32.28 -4.01 34.50
C ASP A 224 -33.05 -3.01 35.38
N GLY A 225 -34.12 -2.43 34.82
CA GLY A 225 -34.96 -1.44 35.51
C GLY A 225 -34.32 -0.04 35.69
N LYS A 226 -33.16 0.21 35.07
CA LYS A 226 -32.49 1.52 35.07
C LYS A 226 -32.56 2.16 33.69
N GLN A 227 -32.86 3.46 33.66
CA GLN A 227 -32.76 4.25 32.43
C GLN A 227 -31.29 4.60 32.14
N VAL A 228 -30.81 4.20 30.98
CA VAL A 228 -29.48 4.54 30.46
C VAL A 228 -29.61 5.45 29.24
N LYS A 229 -28.65 6.37 29.06
CA LYS A 229 -28.56 7.16 27.83
C LYS A 229 -27.98 6.29 26.73
N THR A 230 -28.49 6.45 25.51
CA THR A 230 -28.02 5.67 24.37
C THR A 230 -28.32 6.40 23.06
N VAL A 231 -28.23 5.72 21.92
CA VAL A 231 -28.65 6.22 20.62
C VAL A 231 -29.75 5.35 20.01
N ALA A 232 -30.51 5.94 19.09
CA ALA A 232 -31.41 5.21 18.20
C ALA A 232 -31.03 5.47 16.75
N ILE A 233 -31.05 4.42 15.92
CA ILE A 233 -30.67 4.47 14.51
C ILE A 233 -31.92 4.24 13.65
N LYS A 234 -32.18 5.15 12.70
CA LYS A 234 -33.18 4.95 11.63
C LYS A 234 -32.54 4.15 10.51
N GLU A 235 -32.83 2.84 10.44
CA GLU A 235 -32.21 1.93 9.47
C GLU A 235 -32.43 2.40 8.02
N GLU A 236 -33.60 2.96 7.71
CA GLU A 236 -33.95 3.48 6.39
C GLU A 236 -33.07 4.67 5.94
N ARG A 237 -32.36 5.32 6.87
CA ARG A 237 -31.37 6.37 6.59
C ARG A 237 -29.92 5.89 6.72
N CYS A 238 -29.69 4.69 7.24
CA CYS A 238 -28.36 4.15 7.44
C CYS A 238 -27.82 3.61 6.10
N MET A 239 -26.60 4.04 5.73
CA MET A 239 -25.89 3.53 4.55
C MET A 239 -24.64 2.71 4.93
N PHE A 240 -24.59 2.24 6.18
CA PHE A 240 -23.61 1.26 6.67
C PHE A 240 -22.14 1.72 6.58
N CYS A 241 -21.88 3.03 6.70
CA CYS A 241 -20.52 3.54 6.63
C CYS A 241 -19.59 3.09 7.74
N GLY A 242 -20.14 2.72 8.90
CA GLY A 242 -19.36 2.37 10.07
C GLY A 242 -18.69 3.54 10.78
N ASN A 243 -18.85 4.79 10.31
CA ASN A 243 -18.17 5.95 10.91
C ASN A 243 -18.57 6.23 12.38
N CYS A 244 -19.73 5.72 12.81
CA CYS A 244 -20.17 5.79 14.20
C CYS A 244 -19.55 4.72 15.11
N TYR A 245 -18.89 3.71 14.53
CA TYR A 245 -18.15 2.68 15.24
C TYR A 245 -16.65 2.99 15.33
N THR A 246 -16.11 3.76 14.37
CA THR A 246 -14.74 4.33 14.42
C THR A 246 -14.54 5.15 15.69
#